data_AF-A0A3D2FB71-F1
#
_entry.id   AF-A0A3D2FB71-F1
#
_cell.length_a   1.000
_cell.length_b   1.000
_cell.length_c   1.000
_cell.angle_alpha   90.00
_cell.angle_beta   90.00
_cell.angle_gamma   90.00
#
_symmetry.space_group_name_H-M   'P 1'
#
loop_
_entity.id
_entity.type
_entity.pdbx_description
1 polymer ?
#
loop_
_entity_poly.entity_id
_entity_poly.type
_entity_poly.pdbx_seq_one_letter_code
_entity_poly.pdbx_strand_id
1 'polypeptide(L)'
;GRREIGHGKLAWRALQAVLPAATDFPYTVRVVSEITESNGSSSMASVCGGSLSMMDAGVPLKSAVAGVAMGLIMEDNGEYAILSDILGDED
;
A
#
# COMPACT_ATOMS: atom_id res chain seq x y z
N GLY A 1 -16.57 0.59 -5.01
CA GLY A 1 -16.63 0.11 -6.42
C GLY A 1 -15.52 -0.89 -6.75
N ARG A 2 -15.34 -1.29 -8.03
CA ARG A 2 -14.33 -2.32 -8.43
C ARG A 2 -12.88 -1.93 -8.07
N ARG A 3 -12.53 -0.63 -8.16
CA ARG A 3 -11.20 -0.10 -7.80
C ARG A 3 -10.85 -0.32 -6.33
N GLU A 4 -11.79 -0.08 -5.41
CA GLU A 4 -11.59 -0.32 -3.97
C GLU A 4 -11.24 -1.78 -3.67
N ILE A 5 -11.87 -2.73 -4.36
CA ILE A 5 -11.56 -4.17 -4.22
C ILE A 5 -10.13 -4.45 -4.69
N GLY A 6 -9.74 -3.90 -5.84
CA GLY A 6 -8.38 -4.03 -6.38
C GLY A 6 -7.32 -3.44 -5.45
N HIS A 7 -7.51 -2.19 -5.02
CA HIS A 7 -6.59 -1.48 -4.13
C HIS A 7 -6.49 -2.18 -2.77
N GLY A 8 -7.64 -2.59 -2.19
CA GLY A 8 -7.67 -3.33 -0.94
C GLY A 8 -6.95 -4.68 -1.06
N LYS A 9 -7.10 -5.39 -2.17
CA LYS A 9 -6.41 -6.66 -2.39
C LYS A 9 -4.89 -6.49 -2.57
N LEU A 10 -4.46 -5.42 -3.22
CA LEU A 10 -3.05 -5.07 -3.36
C LEU A 10 -2.42 -4.76 -1.99
N ALA A 11 -3.06 -3.87 -1.22
CA ALA A 11 -2.57 -3.52 0.11
C ALA A 11 -2.55 -4.74 1.06
N TRP A 12 -3.58 -5.58 1.01
CA TRP A 12 -3.63 -6.83 1.78
C TRP A 12 -2.47 -7.77 1.44
N ARG A 13 -2.12 -7.93 0.15
CA ARG A 13 -0.98 -8.78 -0.26
C ARG A 13 0.35 -8.24 0.27
N ALA A 14 0.56 -6.92 0.23
CA ALA A 14 1.78 -6.29 0.74
C ALA A 14 1.94 -6.51 2.26
N LEU A 15 0.86 -6.30 3.03
CA LEU A 15 0.87 -6.47 4.48
C LEU A 15 0.95 -7.95 4.91
N GLN A 16 0.34 -8.86 4.15
CA GLN A 16 0.34 -10.30 4.46
C GLN A 16 1.76 -10.88 4.54
N ALA A 17 2.71 -10.37 3.75
CA ALA A 17 4.08 -10.85 3.72
C ALA A 17 4.82 -10.70 5.07
N VAL A 18 4.41 -9.73 5.90
CA VAL A 18 5.03 -9.43 7.19
C VAL A 18 4.19 -9.86 8.39
N LEU A 19 3.02 -10.46 8.18
CA LEU A 19 2.19 -10.96 9.28
C LEU A 19 2.89 -12.11 10.03
N PRO A 20 2.68 -12.19 11.36
CA PRO A 20 3.11 -13.33 12.15
C PRO A 20 2.32 -14.60 11.76
N ALA A 21 2.84 -15.77 12.13
CA ALA A 21 2.06 -17.00 12.03
C ALA A 21 0.88 -16.96 13.02
N ALA A 22 -0.22 -17.63 12.68
CA ALA A 22 -1.39 -17.71 13.56
C ALA A 22 -1.10 -18.39 14.91
N THR A 23 -0.05 -19.21 14.99
CA THR A 23 0.45 -19.82 16.24
C THR A 23 1.12 -18.81 17.15
N ASP A 24 1.75 -17.78 16.58
CA ASP A 24 2.55 -16.79 17.32
C ASP A 24 1.70 -15.59 17.72
N PHE A 25 0.64 -15.30 16.95
CA PHE A 25 -0.34 -14.26 17.24
C PHE A 25 -1.76 -14.77 16.93
N PRO A 26 -2.43 -15.42 17.88
CA PRO A 26 -3.69 -16.15 17.66
C PRO A 26 -4.92 -15.23 17.63
N TYR A 27 -4.84 -14.13 16.89
CA TYR A 27 -5.93 -13.18 16.70
C TYR A 27 -6.31 -13.06 15.23
N THR A 28 -7.60 -12.92 14.96
CA THR A 28 -8.07 -12.50 13.63
C THR A 28 -7.89 -11.00 13.52
N VAL A 29 -7.12 -10.54 12.55
CA VAL A 29 -6.84 -9.11 12.32
C VAL A 29 -7.72 -8.60 11.17
N ARG A 30 -8.45 -7.51 11.41
CA ARG A 30 -9.22 -6.79 10.39
C ARG A 30 -8.74 -5.34 10.34
N VAL A 31 -8.12 -4.96 9.22
CA VAL A 31 -7.70 -3.58 8.95
C VAL A 31 -8.72 -2.94 7.99
N VAL A 32 -9.12 -1.72 8.29
CA VAL A 32 -9.97 -0.88 7.43
C VAL A 32 -9.19 0.39 7.09
N SER A 33 -9.12 0.72 5.81
CA SER A 33 -8.47 1.93 5.31
C SER A 33 -9.54 2.82 4.70
N GLU A 34 -9.82 3.96 5.33
CA GLU A 34 -10.74 4.97 4.83
C GLU A 34 -9.93 6.04 4.10
N ILE A 35 -10.14 6.17 2.80
CA ILE A 35 -9.45 7.18 1.98
C ILE A 35 -10.20 8.50 2.12
N THR A 36 -9.70 9.39 2.99
CA THR A 36 -10.29 10.71 3.23
C THR A 36 -9.90 11.73 2.16
N GLU A 37 -8.74 11.54 1.54
CA GLU A 37 -8.22 12.36 0.44
C GLU A 37 -7.58 11.46 -0.62
N SER A 38 -7.68 11.85 -1.89
CA SER A 38 -7.19 11.06 -3.00
C SER A 38 -6.68 11.96 -4.12
N ASN A 39 -5.37 12.20 -4.14
CA ASN A 39 -4.65 12.79 -5.26
C ASN A 39 -3.25 12.15 -5.35
N GLY A 40 -3.17 11.00 -6.00
CA GLY A 40 -2.04 10.08 -5.95
C GLY A 40 -2.49 8.68 -5.50
N SER A 41 -1.54 7.79 -5.18
CA SER A 41 -1.88 6.39 -4.91
C SER A 41 -2.41 6.13 -3.50
N SER A 42 -3.73 6.12 -3.38
CA SER A 42 -4.45 5.71 -2.16
C SER A 42 -4.20 4.25 -1.76
N SER A 43 -3.83 3.39 -2.70
CA SER A 43 -3.47 1.99 -2.41
C SER A 43 -2.13 1.87 -1.67
N MET A 44 -1.15 2.70 -2.03
CA MET A 44 0.15 2.74 -1.35
C MET A 44 0.03 3.42 0.01
N ALA A 45 -0.77 4.47 0.11
CA ALA A 45 -1.14 5.07 1.40
C ALA A 45 -1.78 4.03 2.35
N SER A 46 -2.65 3.16 1.83
CA SER A 46 -3.27 2.08 2.62
C SER A 46 -2.27 1.05 3.14
N VAL A 47 -1.17 0.79 2.41
CA VAL A 47 -0.08 -0.07 2.89
C VAL A 47 0.64 0.60 4.06
N CYS A 48 1.06 1.85 3.90
CA CYS A 48 1.76 2.60 4.95
C CYS A 48 0.89 2.74 6.21
N GLY A 49 -0.36 3.18 6.05
CA GLY A 49 -1.32 3.31 7.14
C GLY A 49 -1.64 1.98 7.82
N GLY A 50 -1.82 0.90 7.04
CA GLY A 50 -2.04 -0.44 7.57
C GLY A 50 -0.86 -0.97 8.38
N SER A 51 0.38 -0.72 7.93
CA SER A 51 1.59 -1.09 8.68
C SER A 51 1.63 -0.39 10.04
N LEU A 52 1.45 0.94 10.06
CA LEU A 52 1.47 1.72 11.30
C LEU A 52 0.32 1.34 12.23
N SER A 53 -0.90 1.20 11.70
CA SER A 53 -2.08 0.83 12.49
C SER A 53 -1.93 -0.54 13.15
N MET A 54 -1.36 -1.53 12.46
CA MET A 54 -1.10 -2.84 13.05
C MET A 54 -0.01 -2.80 14.12
N MET A 55 1.04 -2.00 13.94
CA MET A 55 2.06 -1.78 14.96
C MET A 55 1.48 -1.12 16.21
N ASP A 56 0.64 -0.11 16.04
CA ASP A 56 -0.07 0.58 17.14
C ASP A 56 -1.03 -0.37 17.87
N ALA A 57 -1.71 -1.25 17.14
CA ALA A 57 -2.56 -2.30 17.70
C ALA A 57 -1.77 -3.46 18.36
N GLY A 58 -0.44 -3.41 18.37
CA GLY A 58 0.43 -4.43 18.99
C GLY A 58 0.55 -5.73 18.19
N VAL A 59 0.23 -5.73 16.89
CA VAL A 59 0.47 -6.88 16.02
C VAL A 59 1.98 -7.04 15.80
N PRO A 60 2.58 -8.21 16.11
CA PRO A 60 4.03 -8.41 16.00
C PRO A 60 4.43 -8.65 14.54
N LEU A 61 4.45 -7.58 13.74
CA LEU A 61 4.91 -7.63 12.35
C LEU A 61 6.41 -7.93 12.28
N LYS A 62 6.84 -8.69 11.26
CA LYS A 62 8.26 -8.98 11.03
C LYS A 62 9.09 -7.73 10.73
N SER A 63 8.48 -6.76 10.04
CA SER A 63 9.09 -5.47 9.68
C SER A 63 8.00 -4.48 9.29
N ALA A 64 8.31 -3.17 9.32
CA ALA A 64 7.48 -2.14 8.70
C ALA A 64 7.39 -2.35 7.18
N VAL A 65 6.25 -1.98 6.61
CA VAL A 65 6.00 -2.01 5.15
C VAL A 65 5.52 -0.64 4.69
N ALA A 66 6.10 -0.16 3.61
CA ALA A 66 5.69 1.06 2.93
C ALA A 66 5.48 0.79 1.43
N GLY A 67 4.81 1.71 0.75
CA GLY A 67 4.60 1.66 -0.70
C GLY A 67 4.70 3.05 -1.30
N VAL A 68 5.04 3.11 -2.59
CA VAL A 68 5.09 4.34 -3.39
C VAL A 68 4.58 4.04 -4.80
N ALA A 69 3.89 4.99 -5.43
CA ALA A 69 3.53 4.90 -6.84
C ALA A 69 4.57 5.57 -7.71
N MET A 70 4.83 4.98 -8.87
CA MET A 70 5.88 5.40 -9.77
C MET A 70 5.29 5.56 -11.16
N GLY A 71 5.74 6.57 -11.89
CA GLY A 71 5.41 6.82 -13.29
C GLY A 71 6.64 6.68 -14.19
N LEU A 72 6.39 6.52 -15.49
CA LEU A 72 7.42 6.45 -16.52
C LEU A 72 6.97 7.27 -17.72
N ILE A 73 7.76 8.29 -18.07
CA ILE A 73 7.64 9.01 -19.34
C ILE A 73 8.74 8.49 -20.25
N MET A 74 8.41 8.12 -21.48
CA MET A 74 9.36 7.61 -22.47
C MET A 74 9.04 8.18 -23.85
N GLU A 75 10.07 8.72 -24.50
CA GLU A 75 10.02 9.28 -25.84
C GLU A 75 10.42 8.22 -26.89
N ASP A 76 9.95 8.38 -28.14
CA ASP A 76 10.23 7.42 -29.23
C ASP A 76 11.73 7.29 -29.57
N ASN A 77 12.53 8.31 -29.22
CA ASN A 77 13.99 8.32 -29.41
C ASN A 77 14.75 7.52 -28.33
N GLY A 78 14.03 6.95 -27.34
CA GLY A 78 14.59 6.16 -26.25
C GLY A 78 14.95 6.95 -24.98
N GLU A 79 14.71 8.26 -24.93
CA GLU A 79 14.83 9.05 -23.70
C GLU A 79 13.69 8.72 -22.74
N TYR A 80 13.99 8.65 -21.43
CA TYR A 80 12.96 8.37 -20.43
C TYR A 80 13.23 9.09 -19.10
N ALA A 81 12.15 9.30 -18.34
CA ALA A 81 12.17 9.83 -17.00
C ALA A 81 11.29 8.98 -16.08
N ILE A 82 11.81 8.70 -14.88
CA ILE A 82 11.07 8.00 -13.82
C ILE A 82 10.51 9.06 -12.87
N LEU A 83 9.21 9.01 -12.62
CA LEU A 83 8.53 9.88 -11.68
C LEU A 83 8.27 9.12 -10.38
N SER A 84 8.58 9.74 -9.25
CA SER A 84 8.34 9.19 -7.91
C SER A 84 7.16 9.90 -7.25
N ASP A 85 6.27 9.11 -6.66
CA ASP A 85 5.04 9.56 -6.00
C ASP A 85 4.14 10.41 -6.91
N ILE A 86 3.70 9.78 -8.00
CA ILE A 86 2.90 10.46 -9.02
C ILE A 86 1.56 10.95 -8.46
N LEU A 87 1.17 12.14 -8.91
CA LEU A 87 -0.14 12.72 -8.72
C LEU A 87 -1.20 11.98 -9.55
N GLY A 88 -2.48 12.21 -9.25
CA GLY A 88 -3.57 11.65 -10.04
C GLY A 88 -3.61 12.17 -11.49
N ASP A 89 -3.06 13.36 -11.72
CA ASP A 89 -2.97 13.99 -13.06
C ASP A 89 -1.71 13.56 -13.84
N GLU A 90 -0.77 12.84 -13.20
CA GLU A 90 0.48 12.34 -13.80
C GLU A 90 0.42 10.86 -14.21
N ASP A 91 -0.67 10.16 -13.87
CA ASP A 91 -1.02 8.80 -14.31
C ASP A 91 -1.75 8.81 -15.66
#